data_AF-A0A152A4X3-F1
#
_entry.id   AF-A0A152A4X3-F1
#
_cell.length_a   1.000
_cell.length_b   1.000
_cell.length_c   1.000
_cell.angle_alpha   90.00
_cell.angle_beta   90.00
_cell.angle_gamma   90.00
#
_symmetry.space_group_name_H-M   'P 1'
#
loop_
_entity.id
_entity.type
_entity.pdbx_description
1 polymer ?
#
loop_
_entity_poly.entity_id
_entity_poly.type
_entity_poly.pdbx_seq_one_letter_code
_entity_poly.pdbx_strand_id
1 'polypeptide(L)'
;MIYPNDVMNEVLRDEVGCGLFKSYLKTIYCSETLQFWLEIEHFKTLAPPCTNTTIQGPLLAFSSTPIESSSSSSNNNEINQIPIENNSKNNKSPTSSSKSSNARQQNNKYLSQEELRENAQNIFDRFLENGSEFELNIDAFTREVVRQKLSDDIDSTLFDDVQKVVYESLWMDCFPPFTHTPAYHKYKQETGKCHLPEFLRISFKKKQSRKEKDEIRLKSISTK
;
A
#
# COMPACT_ATOMS: atom_id res chain seq x y z
N MET A 1 2.26 -2.30 -15.15
CA MET A 1 3.08 -2.80 -14.04
C MET A 1 4.48 -3.07 -14.55
N ILE A 2 5.41 -2.15 -14.34
CA ILE A 2 6.85 -2.37 -14.54
C ILE A 2 7.39 -2.36 -13.12
N TYR A 3 7.77 -3.51 -12.57
CA TYR A 3 8.94 -3.72 -11.70
C TYR A 3 9.07 -5.24 -11.37
N PRO A 4 9.13 -6.13 -12.38
CA PRO A 4 9.47 -7.52 -12.12
C PRO A 4 10.99 -7.59 -11.86
N ASN A 5 11.38 -8.01 -10.65
CA ASN A 5 12.77 -8.22 -10.19
C ASN A 5 13.52 -6.98 -9.66
N ASP A 6 12.86 -6.12 -8.88
CA ASP A 6 13.58 -5.07 -8.13
C ASP A 6 14.38 -5.66 -6.97
N VAL A 7 15.66 -5.30 -6.91
CA VAL A 7 16.60 -5.66 -5.84
C VAL A 7 16.06 -5.32 -4.45
N MET A 8 15.24 -4.26 -4.34
CA MET A 8 14.61 -3.89 -3.07
C MET A 8 13.60 -4.94 -2.61
N ASN A 9 12.77 -5.48 -3.51
CA ASN A 9 11.84 -6.56 -3.16
C ASN A 9 12.56 -7.83 -2.69
N GLU A 10 13.74 -8.14 -3.25
CA GLU A 10 14.56 -9.25 -2.75
C GLU A 10 15.03 -9.01 -1.32
N VAL A 11 15.50 -7.79 -1.03
CA VAL A 11 15.93 -7.39 0.32
C VAL A 11 14.77 -7.40 1.30
N LEU A 12 13.60 -6.92 0.90
CA LEU A 12 12.40 -6.85 1.75
C LEU A 12 11.81 -8.23 2.07
N ARG A 13 11.99 -9.22 1.19
CA ARG A 13 11.57 -10.62 1.44
C ARG A 13 12.48 -11.36 2.41
N ASP A 14 13.72 -10.93 2.56
CA ASP A 14 14.67 -11.54 3.48
C ASP A 14 14.63 -10.83 4.83
N GLU A 15 14.53 -11.57 5.92
CA GLU A 15 14.39 -11.02 7.27
C GLU A 15 15.61 -10.18 7.66
N VAL A 16 16.81 -10.65 7.32
CA VAL A 16 18.06 -9.94 7.58
C VAL A 16 18.15 -8.68 6.71
N GLY A 17 17.87 -8.79 5.42
CA GLY A 17 17.88 -7.67 4.49
C GLY A 17 16.91 -6.56 4.89
N CYS A 18 15.67 -6.94 5.19
CA CYS A 18 14.62 -6.03 5.67
C CYS A 18 15.03 -5.35 6.98
N GLY A 19 15.57 -6.10 7.94
CA GLY A 19 16.07 -5.56 9.20
C GLY A 19 17.21 -4.54 9.04
N LEU A 20 18.13 -4.79 8.11
CA LEU A 20 19.21 -3.86 7.77
C LEU A 20 18.68 -2.59 7.10
N PHE A 21 17.77 -2.72 6.14
CA PHE A 21 17.18 -1.56 5.49
C PHE A 21 16.38 -0.71 6.48
N LYS A 22 15.57 -1.34 7.34
CA LYS A 22 14.87 -0.66 8.44
C LYS A 22 15.82 0.06 9.39
N SER A 23 16.95 -0.56 9.73
CA SER A 23 17.97 0.06 10.59
C SER A 23 18.61 1.27 9.92
N TYR A 24 18.90 1.18 8.61
CA TYR A 24 19.39 2.31 7.83
C TYR A 24 18.37 3.46 7.79
N LEU A 25 17.09 3.18 7.50
CA LEU A 25 16.05 4.20 7.46
C LEU A 25 15.90 4.94 8.79
N LYS A 26 16.09 4.27 9.93
CA LYS A 26 16.12 4.94 11.24
C LYS A 26 17.25 5.96 11.36
N THR A 27 18.41 5.72 10.75
CA THR A 27 19.54 6.66 10.79
C THR A 27 19.31 7.91 9.96
N ILE A 28 18.43 7.83 8.96
CA ILE A 28 18.04 8.96 8.11
C ILE A 28 16.64 9.50 8.46
N TYR A 29 16.07 9.08 9.60
CA TYR A 29 14.75 9.49 10.08
C TYR A 29 13.62 9.29 9.06
N CYS A 30 13.60 8.14 8.37
CA CYS A 30 12.61 7.80 7.34
C CYS A 30 12.06 6.37 7.50
N SER A 31 12.09 5.83 8.72
CA SER A 31 11.73 4.43 8.98
C SER A 31 10.22 4.16 8.93
N GLU A 32 9.42 5.20 9.15
CA GLU A 32 7.97 5.21 9.08
C GLU A 32 7.44 4.91 7.67
N THR A 33 8.15 5.36 6.63
CA THR A 33 7.83 5.09 5.23
C THR A 33 7.83 3.58 4.93
N LEU A 34 8.85 2.86 5.39
CA LEU A 34 8.88 1.39 5.27
C LEU A 34 7.89 0.72 6.22
N GLN A 35 7.67 1.30 7.40
CA GLN A 35 6.70 0.75 8.35
C GLN A 35 5.29 0.75 7.78
N PHE A 36 4.85 1.86 7.18
CA PHE A 36 3.57 1.94 6.48
C PHE A 36 3.47 0.87 5.40
N TRP A 37 4.50 0.73 4.55
CA TRP A 37 4.48 -0.26 3.47
C TRP A 37 4.28 -1.70 3.99
N LEU A 38 4.97 -2.06 5.08
CA LEU A 38 4.81 -3.38 5.73
C LEU A 38 3.43 -3.56 6.37
N GLU A 39 2.88 -2.50 6.97
CA GLU A 39 1.55 -2.52 7.57
C GLU A 39 0.47 -2.75 6.50
N ILE A 40 0.62 -2.15 5.31
CA ILE A 40 -0.28 -2.39 4.18
C ILE A 40 -0.15 -3.83 3.66
N GLU A 41 1.07 -4.36 3.54
CA GLU A 41 1.25 -5.76 3.15
C GLU A 41 0.58 -6.70 4.15
N HIS A 42 0.68 -6.42 5.46
CA HIS A 42 -0.02 -7.18 6.48
C HIS A 42 -1.54 -7.03 6.37
N PHE A 43 -2.05 -5.81 6.24
CA PHE A 43 -3.46 -5.51 6.06
C PHE A 43 -4.07 -6.28 4.87
N LYS A 44 -3.35 -6.39 3.74
CA LYS A 44 -3.78 -7.13 2.55
C LYS A 44 -3.91 -8.63 2.80
N THR A 45 -3.22 -9.20 3.79
CA THR A 45 -3.42 -10.60 4.21
C THR A 45 -4.70 -10.79 5.03
N LEU A 46 -5.23 -9.71 5.62
CA LEU A 46 -6.38 -9.72 6.51
C LEU A 46 -7.68 -9.34 5.79
N ALA A 47 -7.59 -8.51 4.75
CA ALA A 47 -8.74 -7.99 4.00
C ALA A 47 -9.17 -8.92 2.84
N PRO A 48 -10.47 -8.98 2.51
CA PRO A 48 -10.94 -9.69 1.34
C PRO A 48 -10.45 -9.01 0.04
N PRO A 49 -10.14 -9.79 -1.01
CA PRO A 49 -9.85 -9.22 -2.33
C PRO A 49 -11.10 -8.55 -2.90
N CYS A 50 -10.93 -7.41 -3.59
CA CYS A 50 -12.04 -6.69 -4.22
C CYS A 50 -12.84 -7.60 -5.17
N THR A 51 -14.15 -7.75 -4.95
CA THR A 51 -15.06 -8.51 -5.81
C THR A 51 -16.04 -7.57 -6.53
N ASN A 52 -15.58 -6.75 -7.48
CA ASN A 52 -16.48 -5.98 -8.34
C ASN A 52 -16.09 -6.06 -9.83
N THR A 53 -17.01 -6.62 -10.61
CA THR A 53 -17.02 -6.82 -12.08
C THR A 53 -17.74 -5.66 -12.76
N THR A 54 -17.18 -5.10 -13.86
CA THR A 54 -17.82 -4.46 -15.06
C THR A 54 -16.74 -3.57 -15.71
N ILE A 55 -16.07 -3.95 -16.81
CA ILE A 55 -16.51 -3.82 -18.22
C ILE A 55 -15.96 -4.97 -19.07
N GLN A 56 -16.74 -5.35 -20.09
CA GLN A 56 -16.56 -6.36 -21.17
C GLN A 56 -17.43 -7.60 -20.93
N GLY A 57 -18.72 -7.48 -21.27
CA GLY A 57 -19.56 -8.65 -21.54
C GLY A 57 -19.14 -9.36 -22.82
N PRO A 58 -19.51 -10.63 -22.99
CA PRO A 58 -20.29 -11.00 -24.17
C PRO A 58 -21.75 -11.29 -23.84
N LEU A 59 -22.59 -10.90 -24.80
CA LEU A 59 -24.04 -10.81 -24.77
C LEU A 59 -24.77 -12.11 -24.41
N LEU A 60 -25.81 -12.00 -23.59
CA LEU A 60 -26.92 -12.96 -23.59
C LEU A 60 -27.74 -12.74 -24.86
N ALA A 61 -27.80 -13.76 -25.71
CA ALA A 61 -28.55 -13.75 -26.95
C ALA A 61 -30.06 -13.61 -26.69
N PHE A 62 -30.65 -12.48 -27.04
CA PHE A 62 -32.09 -12.35 -27.23
C PHE A 62 -32.40 -12.46 -28.72
N SER A 63 -33.26 -13.42 -29.04
CA SER A 63 -33.73 -13.78 -30.37
C SER A 63 -34.34 -12.60 -31.13
N SER A 64 -33.99 -12.51 -32.41
CA SER A 64 -34.44 -11.53 -33.38
C SER A 64 -35.96 -11.47 -33.55
N THR A 65 -36.54 -10.28 -33.43
CA THR A 65 -37.73 -9.85 -34.19
C THR A 65 -37.41 -8.50 -34.84
N PRO A 66 -37.69 -8.29 -36.13
CA PRO A 66 -37.48 -6.99 -36.77
C PRO A 66 -38.72 -6.11 -36.54
N ILE A 67 -38.53 -4.92 -35.96
CA ILE A 67 -39.56 -3.88 -35.91
C ILE A 67 -39.15 -2.75 -36.84
N GLU A 68 -40.04 -2.47 -37.78
CA GLU A 68 -39.97 -1.42 -38.78
C GLU A 68 -39.93 -0.03 -38.16
N SER A 69 -39.15 0.83 -38.79
CA SER A 69 -39.20 2.28 -38.68
C SER A 69 -40.57 2.84 -39.04
N SER A 70 -41.16 3.59 -38.11
CA SER A 70 -42.14 4.64 -38.43
C SER A 70 -41.98 5.83 -37.48
N SER A 71 -42.25 6.98 -38.08
CA SER A 71 -41.98 8.35 -37.68
C SER A 71 -43.00 8.96 -36.69
N SER A 72 -42.67 10.18 -36.22
CA SER A 72 -43.53 11.26 -35.70
C SER A 72 -43.98 11.13 -34.24
N SER A 73 -44.26 12.18 -33.46
CA SER A 73 -43.92 13.60 -33.40
C SER A 73 -44.57 14.10 -32.10
N SER A 74 -43.95 15.09 -31.45
CA SER A 74 -44.61 16.17 -30.68
C SER A 74 -45.27 15.92 -29.29
N ASN A 75 -44.78 16.72 -28.34
CA ASN A 75 -45.50 17.69 -27.50
C ASN A 75 -46.02 17.36 -26.06
N ASN A 76 -45.48 18.18 -25.14
CA ASN A 76 -46.13 19.00 -24.10
C ASN A 76 -46.27 18.54 -22.63
N ASN A 77 -45.63 19.36 -21.77
CA ASN A 77 -46.10 20.06 -20.55
C ASN A 77 -46.60 19.31 -19.30
N GLU A 78 -45.80 19.44 -18.23
CA GLU A 78 -46.07 20.24 -17.00
C GLU A 78 -47.27 19.92 -16.06
N ILE A 79 -46.97 19.98 -14.74
CA ILE A 79 -47.82 20.37 -13.56
C ILE A 79 -48.24 19.27 -12.53
N ASN A 80 -47.56 19.37 -11.36
CA ASN A 80 -48.00 19.41 -9.93
C ASN A 80 -48.83 18.30 -9.21
N GLN A 81 -48.28 17.96 -8.04
CA GLN A 81 -48.87 17.88 -6.68
C GLN A 81 -49.74 16.68 -6.20
N ILE A 82 -49.24 16.12 -5.08
CA ILE A 82 -49.80 15.30 -3.97
C ILE A 82 -50.97 16.12 -3.30
N PRO A 83 -51.97 15.61 -2.52
CA PRO A 83 -51.75 14.69 -1.38
C PRO A 83 -52.93 13.84 -0.77
N ILE A 84 -52.60 13.18 0.36
CA ILE A 84 -53.42 12.63 1.48
C ILE A 84 -54.25 11.33 1.22
N GLU A 85 -54.49 10.36 2.12
CA GLU A 85 -54.39 10.18 3.58
C GLU A 85 -54.70 8.70 3.99
N ASN A 86 -54.45 8.34 5.26
CA ASN A 86 -55.11 7.30 6.10
C ASN A 86 -54.63 5.82 6.04
N ASN A 87 -54.63 5.00 7.11
CA ASN A 87 -54.58 5.13 8.57
C ASN A 87 -54.59 3.68 9.15
N SER A 88 -54.02 3.46 10.35
CA SER A 88 -54.43 2.48 11.38
C SER A 88 -54.08 0.96 11.36
N LYS A 89 -53.38 0.58 12.46
CA LYS A 89 -53.73 -0.44 13.50
C LYS A 89 -53.11 -1.86 13.51
N ASN A 90 -52.36 -2.08 14.61
CA ASN A 90 -52.50 -3.15 15.64
C ASN A 90 -52.13 -4.62 15.32
N ASN A 91 -51.14 -5.21 16.03
CA ASN A 91 -51.32 -5.98 17.30
C ASN A 91 -50.11 -6.86 17.73
N LYS A 92 -50.12 -7.19 19.02
CA LYS A 92 -49.21 -7.95 19.90
C LYS A 92 -49.05 -9.47 19.61
N SER A 93 -47.83 -10.00 19.85
CA SER A 93 -47.36 -11.23 20.60
C SER A 93 -48.10 -12.59 20.45
N PRO A 94 -47.63 -13.79 20.93
CA PRO A 94 -46.37 -14.24 21.57
C PRO A 94 -45.82 -15.65 21.11
N THR A 95 -44.73 -16.12 21.75
CA THR A 95 -44.28 -17.53 22.00
C THR A 95 -44.07 -18.55 20.87
N SER A 96 -42.85 -19.11 20.74
CA SER A 96 -42.50 -20.45 21.25
C SER A 96 -41.14 -20.97 20.76
N SER A 97 -40.55 -21.79 21.62
CA SER A 97 -39.27 -22.49 21.61
C SER A 97 -39.00 -23.41 20.41
N SER A 98 -37.75 -23.44 19.94
CA SER A 98 -37.02 -24.68 19.58
C SER A 98 -35.53 -24.35 19.40
N LYS A 99 -34.67 -24.75 20.35
CA LYS A 99 -33.67 -25.82 20.15
C LYS A 99 -33.31 -26.06 18.67
N SER A 100 -32.07 -25.80 18.29
CA SER A 100 -31.03 -26.83 18.29
C SER A 100 -29.89 -26.46 17.35
N SER A 101 -28.68 -26.79 17.82
CA SER A 101 -27.55 -27.33 17.05
C SER A 101 -26.96 -26.51 15.91
N ASN A 102 -25.70 -26.13 16.13
CA ASN A 102 -24.57 -26.34 15.24
C ASN A 102 -24.78 -25.98 13.77
N ALA A 103 -24.24 -24.83 13.39
CA ALA A 103 -23.80 -24.63 12.02
C ALA A 103 -22.52 -23.81 11.97
N ARG A 104 -21.44 -24.57 11.73
CA ARG A 104 -20.30 -24.21 10.88
C ARG A 104 -19.30 -23.22 11.46
N GLN A 105 -18.16 -23.80 11.85
CA GLN A 105 -16.85 -23.23 11.59
C GLN A 105 -16.87 -22.42 10.27
N GLN A 106 -16.81 -21.11 10.38
CA GLN A 106 -16.17 -20.33 9.35
C GLN A 106 -14.68 -20.33 9.71
N ASN A 107 -13.90 -21.10 8.97
CA ASN A 107 -12.45 -20.91 8.95
C ASN A 107 -12.23 -19.51 8.35
N ASN A 108 -12.23 -18.48 9.19
CA ASN A 108 -12.15 -17.10 8.73
C ASN A 108 -10.72 -16.84 8.22
N LYS A 109 -10.58 -16.91 6.90
CA LYS A 109 -9.37 -16.51 6.19
C LYS A 109 -9.11 -15.00 6.28
N TYR A 110 -10.13 -14.21 6.60
CA TYR A 110 -10.13 -12.74 6.64
C TYR A 110 -10.79 -12.22 7.93
N LEU A 111 -10.40 -11.02 8.37
CA LEU A 111 -10.99 -10.35 9.54
C LEU A 111 -12.42 -9.86 9.26
N SER A 112 -13.17 -9.56 10.32
CA SER A 112 -14.48 -8.93 10.19
C SER A 112 -14.34 -7.49 9.65
N GLN A 113 -15.42 -6.98 9.06
CA GLN A 113 -15.41 -5.63 8.47
C GLN A 113 -15.16 -4.52 9.51
N GLU A 114 -15.62 -4.73 10.74
CA GLU A 114 -15.40 -3.79 11.83
C GLU A 114 -13.93 -3.73 12.25
N GLU A 115 -13.28 -4.90 12.38
CA GLU A 115 -11.84 -5.00 12.68
C GLU A 115 -10.97 -4.43 11.54
N LEU A 116 -11.37 -4.67 10.29
CA LEU A 116 -10.69 -4.09 9.13
C LEU A 116 -10.83 -2.57 9.10
N ARG A 117 -11.99 -2.04 9.47
CA ARG A 117 -12.21 -0.58 9.56
C ARG A 117 -11.40 0.06 10.66
N GLU A 118 -11.35 -0.55 11.83
CA GLU A 118 -10.51 -0.06 12.92
C GLU A 118 -9.03 -0.07 12.50
N ASN A 119 -8.54 -1.16 11.90
CA ASN A 119 -7.16 -1.24 11.45
C ASN A 119 -6.85 -0.21 10.34
N ALA A 120 -7.70 -0.12 9.32
CA ALA A 120 -7.53 0.85 8.24
C ALA A 120 -7.56 2.30 8.74
N GLN A 121 -8.45 2.61 9.69
CA GLN A 121 -8.50 3.93 10.32
C GLN A 121 -7.22 4.22 11.10
N ASN A 122 -6.71 3.27 11.89
CA ASN A 122 -5.45 3.42 12.62
C ASN A 122 -4.26 3.67 11.67
N ILE A 123 -4.21 2.97 10.54
CA ILE A 123 -3.18 3.19 9.50
C ILE A 123 -3.33 4.61 8.92
N PHE A 124 -4.54 5.02 8.61
CA PHE A 124 -4.82 6.35 8.06
C PHE A 124 -4.43 7.46 9.05
N ASP A 125 -4.89 7.40 10.29
CA ASP A 125 -4.60 8.40 11.33
C ASP A 125 -3.10 8.53 11.62
N ARG A 126 -2.39 7.40 11.55
CA ARG A 126 -0.97 7.33 11.87
C ARG A 126 -0.06 7.83 10.74
N PHE A 127 -0.43 7.62 9.49
CA PHE A 127 0.49 7.86 8.36
C PHE A 127 -0.03 8.85 7.31
N LEU A 128 -1.34 9.08 7.24
CA LEU A 128 -1.99 9.88 6.20
C LEU A 128 -2.75 11.09 6.75
N GLU A 129 -3.20 11.05 8.00
CA GLU A 129 -3.88 12.20 8.60
C GLU A 129 -2.92 13.37 8.78
N ASN A 130 -3.43 14.57 8.50
CA ASN A 130 -2.66 15.80 8.55
C ASN A 130 -2.16 16.08 9.97
N GLY A 131 -0.85 16.33 10.11
CA GLY A 131 -0.24 16.61 11.41
C GLY A 131 0.05 15.36 12.24
N SER A 132 -0.03 14.17 11.65
CA SER A 132 0.40 12.94 12.29
C SER A 132 1.92 12.94 12.52
N GLU A 133 2.37 12.34 13.61
CA GLU A 133 3.80 12.27 13.96
C GLU A 133 4.61 11.45 12.94
N PHE A 134 3.93 10.57 12.19
CA PHE A 134 4.50 9.74 11.12
C PHE A 134 3.88 10.07 9.74
N GLU A 135 3.39 11.31 9.56
CA GLU A 135 2.79 11.77 8.30
C GLU A 135 3.74 11.53 7.11
N LEU A 136 3.25 10.79 6.12
CA LEU A 136 3.97 10.50 4.89
C LEU A 136 3.75 11.60 3.86
N ASN A 137 4.75 11.80 2.99
CA ASN A 137 4.67 12.74 1.88
C ASN A 137 3.79 12.20 0.74
N ILE A 138 2.48 12.21 0.94
CA ILE A 138 1.46 11.78 -0.03
C ILE A 138 0.60 12.99 -0.39
N ASP A 139 0.24 13.14 -1.67
CA ASP A 139 -0.55 14.28 -2.11
C ASP A 139 -1.97 14.29 -1.50
N ALA A 140 -2.52 15.48 -1.29
CA ALA A 140 -3.80 15.65 -0.62
C ALA A 140 -4.97 14.95 -1.34
N PHE A 141 -4.91 14.83 -2.67
CA PHE A 141 -5.95 14.19 -3.45
C PHE A 141 -5.99 12.67 -3.17
N THR A 142 -4.84 12.01 -3.23
CA THR A 142 -4.73 10.57 -2.91
C THR A 142 -5.18 10.27 -1.49
N ARG A 143 -4.83 11.12 -0.51
CA ARG A 143 -5.29 10.95 0.89
C ARG A 143 -6.81 11.06 1.01
N GLU A 144 -7.41 12.03 0.32
CA GLU A 144 -8.86 12.21 0.34
C GLU A 144 -9.60 11.03 -0.31
N VAL A 145 -9.05 10.44 -1.38
CA VAL A 145 -9.59 9.20 -1.97
C VAL A 145 -9.63 8.06 -0.95
N VAL A 146 -8.56 7.87 -0.18
CA VAL A 146 -8.53 6.85 0.88
C VAL A 146 -9.55 7.18 1.99
N ARG A 147 -9.64 8.45 2.39
CA ARG A 147 -10.61 8.90 3.40
C ARG A 147 -12.05 8.59 3.02
N GLN A 148 -12.42 8.78 1.75
CA GLN A 148 -13.75 8.46 1.26
C GLN A 148 -14.00 6.94 1.28
N LYS A 149 -13.02 6.15 0.81
CA LYS A 149 -13.12 4.68 0.81
C LYS A 149 -13.18 4.07 2.22
N LEU A 150 -12.69 4.75 3.25
CA LEU A 150 -12.85 4.31 4.66
C LEU A 150 -14.31 4.30 5.14
N SER A 151 -15.19 5.05 4.48
CA SER A 151 -16.63 5.06 4.78
C SER A 151 -17.40 3.91 4.12
N ASP A 152 -16.80 3.29 3.09
CA ASP A 152 -17.37 2.20 2.31
C ASP A 152 -16.91 0.84 2.82
N ASP A 153 -17.29 -0.23 2.11
CA ASP A 153 -16.77 -1.56 2.39
C ASP A 153 -15.27 -1.65 2.09
N ILE A 154 -14.50 -2.06 3.10
CA ILE A 154 -13.06 -2.17 3.04
C ILE A 154 -12.64 -3.45 2.34
N ASP A 155 -11.77 -3.28 1.35
CA ASP A 155 -11.11 -4.37 0.63
C ASP A 155 -9.58 -4.23 0.69
N SER A 156 -8.88 -5.23 0.14
CA SER A 156 -7.42 -5.24 0.09
C SER A 156 -6.80 -4.14 -0.79
N THR A 157 -7.60 -3.40 -1.58
CA THR A 157 -7.11 -2.40 -2.56
C THR A 157 -7.19 -0.97 -2.04
N LEU A 158 -7.73 -0.77 -0.83
CA LEU A 158 -7.93 0.53 -0.18
C LEU A 158 -6.70 1.45 -0.28
N PHE A 159 -5.50 0.90 -0.07
CA PHE A 159 -4.24 1.64 -0.01
C PHE A 159 -3.33 1.45 -1.22
N ASP A 160 -3.75 0.79 -2.30
CA ASP A 160 -2.85 0.40 -3.40
C ASP A 160 -2.14 1.61 -4.04
N ASP A 161 -2.85 2.72 -4.24
CA ASP A 161 -2.28 3.95 -4.81
C ASP A 161 -1.23 4.57 -3.89
N VAL A 162 -1.54 4.64 -2.58
CA VAL A 162 -0.62 5.17 -1.57
C VAL A 162 0.60 4.27 -1.42
N GLN A 163 0.38 2.95 -1.33
CA GLN A 163 1.43 1.95 -1.20
C GLN A 163 2.43 2.04 -2.37
N LYS A 164 1.93 2.30 -3.58
CA LYS A 164 2.77 2.52 -4.76
C LYS A 164 3.64 3.76 -4.63
N VAL A 165 3.07 4.91 -4.23
CA VAL A 165 3.84 6.16 -4.04
C VAL A 165 4.93 5.96 -2.98
N VAL A 166 4.60 5.30 -1.88
CA VAL A 166 5.55 4.99 -0.80
C VAL A 166 6.67 4.08 -1.30
N TYR A 167 6.34 3.03 -2.05
CA TYR A 167 7.33 2.13 -2.63
C TYR A 167 8.28 2.88 -3.58
N GLU A 168 7.75 3.74 -4.45
CA GLU A 168 8.55 4.56 -5.36
C GLU A 168 9.47 5.52 -4.60
N SER A 169 9.00 6.16 -3.53
CA SER A 169 9.85 7.00 -2.68
C SER A 169 10.99 6.21 -2.01
N LEU A 170 10.70 5.04 -1.45
CA LEU A 170 11.73 4.17 -0.89
C LEU A 170 12.76 3.76 -1.95
N TRP A 171 12.29 3.36 -3.13
CA TRP A 171 13.13 2.90 -4.22
C TRP A 171 14.02 4.00 -4.81
N MET A 172 13.51 5.23 -4.95
CA MET A 172 14.24 6.32 -5.58
C MET A 172 15.19 7.03 -4.61
N ASP A 173 14.74 7.28 -3.38
CA ASP A 173 15.46 8.19 -2.47
C ASP A 173 16.26 7.42 -1.41
N CYS A 174 15.71 6.34 -0.87
CA CYS A 174 16.28 5.66 0.29
C CYS A 174 17.13 4.45 -0.09
N PHE A 175 16.69 3.67 -1.08
CA PHE A 175 17.30 2.41 -1.44
C PHE A 175 18.67 2.56 -2.11
N PRO A 176 18.91 3.50 -3.06
CA PRO A 176 20.22 3.62 -3.70
C PRO A 176 21.33 3.95 -2.70
N PRO A 177 21.17 4.94 -1.79
CA PRO A 177 22.15 5.18 -0.73
C PRO A 177 22.34 3.99 0.22
N PHE A 178 21.26 3.27 0.57
CA PHE A 178 21.36 2.06 1.39
C PHE A 178 22.29 1.01 0.77
N THR A 179 22.26 0.83 -0.55
CA THR A 179 23.11 -0.15 -1.25
C THR A 179 24.61 0.20 -1.20
N HIS A 180 24.98 1.43 -0.83
CA HIS A 180 26.35 1.86 -0.62
C HIS A 180 26.82 1.76 0.84
N THR A 181 25.94 1.34 1.75
CA THR A 181 26.30 1.18 3.15
C THR A 181 27.19 -0.07 3.37
N PRO A 182 28.12 -0.04 4.33
CA PRO A 182 28.91 -1.23 4.68
C PRO A 182 28.05 -2.42 5.10
N ALA A 183 26.91 -2.15 5.74
CA ALA A 183 25.96 -3.17 6.18
C ALA A 183 25.37 -3.94 4.99
N TYR A 184 24.92 -3.23 3.95
CA TYR A 184 24.41 -3.87 2.73
C TYR A 184 25.51 -4.64 1.99
N HIS A 185 26.74 -4.12 1.92
CA HIS A 185 27.84 -4.83 1.28
C HIS A 185 28.22 -6.14 2.00
N LYS A 186 28.17 -6.14 3.34
CA LYS A 186 28.37 -7.36 4.13
C LYS A 186 27.25 -8.35 3.89
N TYR A 187 26.00 -7.89 3.96
CA TYR A 187 24.82 -8.69 3.67
C TYR A 187 24.89 -9.36 2.29
N LYS A 188 25.23 -8.60 1.25
CA LYS A 188 25.37 -9.11 -0.12
C LYS A 188 26.45 -10.19 -0.25
N GLN A 189 27.55 -10.06 0.49
CA GLN A 189 28.61 -11.08 0.50
C GLN A 189 28.17 -12.37 1.18
N GLU A 190 27.35 -12.27 2.24
CA GLU A 190 26.88 -13.41 3.02
C GLU A 190 25.73 -14.16 2.34
N THR A 191 24.80 -13.46 1.67
CA THR A 191 23.62 -14.08 1.06
C THR A 191 23.85 -14.56 -0.37
N GLY A 192 24.83 -14.00 -1.10
CA GLY A 192 25.09 -14.31 -2.51
C GLY A 192 23.94 -13.95 -3.46
N LYS A 193 22.90 -13.24 -2.97
CA LYS A 193 21.70 -12.80 -3.70
C LYS A 193 21.70 -11.25 -3.80
N CYS A 194 20.77 -10.64 -4.56
CA CYS A 194 20.67 -9.19 -4.77
C CYS A 194 21.74 -8.57 -5.68
N HIS A 195 21.73 -8.92 -6.97
CA HIS A 195 22.58 -8.27 -7.99
C HIS A 195 21.93 -6.96 -8.48
N LEU A 196 22.51 -5.80 -8.16
CA LEU A 196 22.20 -4.56 -8.87
C LEU A 196 22.56 -4.71 -10.35
N PRO A 197 21.73 -4.20 -11.28
CA PRO A 197 22.08 -4.10 -12.69
C PRO A 197 23.45 -3.42 -12.88
N GLU A 198 24.25 -3.92 -13.83
CA GLU A 198 25.65 -3.53 -14.02
C GLU A 198 25.84 -2.01 -14.19
N PHE A 199 24.83 -1.29 -14.71
CA PHE A 199 24.88 0.16 -14.91
C PHE A 199 24.84 0.98 -13.60
N LEU A 200 24.32 0.42 -12.50
CA LEU A 200 24.35 1.05 -11.17
C LEU A 200 25.63 0.69 -10.39
N ARG A 201 26.50 -0.15 -10.97
CA ARG A 201 27.79 -0.51 -10.39
C ARG A 201 28.83 0.60 -10.57
N ILE A 202 28.41 1.87 -10.48
CA ILE A 202 29.32 3.02 -10.46
C ILE A 202 30.15 2.89 -9.18
N SER A 203 31.38 2.43 -9.37
CA SER A 203 32.37 2.39 -8.31
C SER A 203 32.74 3.83 -7.97
N PHE A 204 32.13 4.40 -6.93
CA PHE A 204 32.73 5.53 -6.22
C PHE A 204 34.04 5.04 -5.60
N LYS A 205 35.13 5.04 -6.39
CA LYS A 205 36.48 4.86 -5.87
C LYS A 205 36.73 5.97 -4.88
N LYS A 206 36.57 5.63 -3.59
CA LYS A 206 37.08 6.40 -2.45
C LYS A 206 38.54 6.75 -2.76
N LYS A 207 38.81 8.04 -3.00
CA LYS A 207 40.15 8.59 -3.14
C LYS A 207 40.86 8.35 -1.80
N GLN A 208 41.57 7.23 -1.69
CA GLN A 208 42.42 6.96 -0.54
C GLN A 208 43.48 8.06 -0.52
N SER A 209 43.58 8.75 0.61
CA SER A 209 44.71 9.61 0.93
C SER A 209 45.97 8.76 0.83
N ARG A 210 46.88 9.16 -0.08
CA ARG A 210 48.25 8.64 -0.11
C ARG A 210 48.87 8.94 1.26
N LYS A 211 49.02 7.93 2.12
CA LYS A 211 50.05 7.93 3.15
C LYS A 211 51.34 7.48 2.47
N GLU A 212 52.06 8.44 1.91
CA GLU A 212 53.42 8.24 1.44
C GLU A 212 54.33 8.26 2.68
N LYS A 213 54.97 7.11 2.90
CA LYS A 213 56.03 6.95 3.90
C LYS A 213 57.28 7.62 3.33
N ASP A 214 57.53 8.86 3.72
CA ASP A 214 58.86 9.44 3.61
C ASP A 214 59.50 9.54 4.99
N GLU A 215 60.39 8.57 5.20
CA GLU A 215 61.36 8.48 6.26
C GLU A 215 62.33 9.68 6.18
N ILE A 216 61.97 10.81 6.80
CA ILE A 216 62.92 11.92 6.98
C ILE A 216 63.82 11.59 8.17
N ARG A 217 64.95 10.99 7.85
CA ARG A 217 66.13 10.80 8.71
C ARG A 217 66.57 12.15 9.29
N LEU A 218 66.21 12.43 10.54
CA LEU A 218 66.78 13.51 11.34
C LEU A 218 68.29 13.24 11.55
N LYS A 219 69.14 14.00 10.86
CA LYS A 219 70.55 14.14 11.25
C LYS A 219 70.62 15.17 12.38
N SER A 220 71.16 14.78 13.51
CA SER A 220 71.55 15.69 14.59
C SER A 220 72.58 16.69 14.07
N ILE A 221 72.29 17.98 14.24
CA ILE A 221 73.27 19.05 14.07
C ILE A 221 73.57 19.55 15.48
N SER A 222 74.67 19.06 16.06
CA SER A 222 75.27 19.70 17.24
C SER A 222 76.19 20.80 16.72
N THR A 223 75.95 22.04 17.13
CA THR A 223 76.75 23.21 16.73
C THR A 223 77.32 23.86 17.98
N LYS A 224 78.65 24.00 17.95
CA LYS A 224 79.56 24.77 18.81
C LYS A 224 79.93 24.18 20.17
#